data_AF-A0A4T0UVT7-F1
#
_entry.id   AF-A0A4T0UVT7-F1
#
_cell.length_a   1.000
_cell.length_b   1.000
_cell.length_c   1.000
_cell.angle_alpha   90.00
_cell.angle_beta   90.00
_cell.angle_gamma   90.00
#
_symmetry.space_group_name_H-M   'P 1'
#
loop_
_entity.id
_entity.type
_entity.pdbx_description
1 polymer ?
#
loop_
_entity_poly.entity_id
_entity_poly.type
_entity_poly.pdbx_seq_one_letter_code
_entity_poly.pdbx_strand_id
1 'polypeptide(L)'
;MDMTPYLDGLRRDLRLVAESSSPEVAAAAERLGAAIEPAARLALMEALSHAAAEITAAMPAGSVEVRLDGRDLDFVVDAPPAPSVQAPAAPAAPGGDVDPDDGSVTRLTLRLPDSLKTRAEELANQAGTSLNAWLVSAVRQATATDTLRVDVDLSSLPFGAGRGKGRRQTGWV
;
A
#
# COMPACT_ATOMS: atom_id res chain seq x y z
N MET A 1 -3.28 -10.65 22.91
CA MET A 1 -2.65 -11.46 23.98
C MET A 1 -3.34 -11.11 25.28
N ASP A 2 -4.08 -12.08 25.83
CA ASP A 2 -4.71 -11.94 27.14
C ASP A 2 -3.67 -12.17 28.25
N MET A 3 -3.55 -11.21 29.16
CA MET A 3 -2.61 -11.24 30.29
C MET A 3 -3.21 -11.86 31.56
N THR A 4 -4.53 -12.03 31.59
CA THR A 4 -5.29 -12.59 32.72
C THR A 4 -4.72 -13.94 33.22
N PRO A 5 -4.43 -14.94 32.37
CA PRO A 5 -3.92 -16.23 32.86
C PRO A 5 -2.55 -16.14 33.56
N TYR A 6 -1.70 -15.20 33.14
CA TYR A 6 -0.37 -15.00 33.74
C TYR A 6 -0.49 -14.32 35.12
N LEU A 7 -1.39 -13.34 35.23
CA LEU A 7 -1.66 -12.64 36.49
C LEU A 7 -2.38 -13.56 37.49
N ASP A 8 -3.33 -14.37 37.03
CA ASP A 8 -4.01 -15.37 37.84
C ASP A 8 -3.05 -16.44 38.37
N GLY A 9 -2.08 -16.85 37.54
CA GLY A 9 -0.99 -17.73 37.95
C GLY A 9 -0.18 -17.13 39.09
N LEU A 10 0.27 -15.87 38.92
CA LEU A 10 1.03 -15.16 39.95
C LEU A 10 0.27 -15.03 41.28
N ARG A 11 -1.03 -14.70 41.22
CA ARG A 11 -1.89 -14.64 42.42
C ARG A 11 -2.01 -15.99 43.11
N ARG A 12 -2.19 -17.06 42.32
CA ARG A 12 -2.29 -18.43 42.85
C ARG A 12 -0.99 -18.86 43.53
N ASP A 13 0.16 -18.61 42.91
CA ASP A 13 1.46 -18.96 43.45
C ASP A 13 1.74 -18.20 44.76
N LEU A 14 1.41 -16.90 44.79
CA LEU A 14 1.53 -16.08 45.99
C LEU A 14 0.63 -16.59 47.13
N ARG A 15 -0.58 -17.05 46.81
CA ARG A 15 -1.48 -17.67 47.80
C ARG A 15 -0.94 -19.02 48.30
N LEU A 16 -0.46 -19.87 47.41
CA LEU A 16 0.10 -21.19 47.77
C LEU A 16 1.28 -21.05 48.73
N VAL A 17 2.16 -20.06 48.50
CA VAL A 17 3.26 -19.76 49.43
C VAL A 17 2.72 -19.31 50.79
N ALA A 18 1.71 -18.44 50.80
CA ALA A 18 1.13 -17.89 52.03
C ALA A 18 0.29 -18.90 52.84
N GLU A 19 -0.30 -19.92 52.19
CA GLU A 19 -1.08 -20.99 52.85
C GLU A 19 -0.24 -21.81 53.85
N SER A 20 1.07 -21.92 53.62
CA SER A 20 2.00 -22.59 54.55
C SER A 20 2.43 -21.71 55.74
N SER A 21 1.98 -20.45 55.77
CA SER A 21 2.33 -19.44 56.77
C SER A 21 1.17 -19.20 57.75
N SER A 22 1.18 -18.06 58.48
CA SER A 22 0.10 -17.72 59.41
C SER A 22 -1.18 -17.23 58.70
N PRO A 23 -2.36 -17.29 59.35
CA PRO A 23 -3.61 -16.77 58.80
C PRO A 23 -3.55 -15.27 58.47
N GLU A 24 -2.81 -14.47 59.25
CA GLU A 24 -2.61 -13.04 58.93
C GLU A 24 -1.84 -12.85 57.63
N VAL A 25 -0.81 -13.68 57.39
CA VAL A 25 0.00 -13.66 56.16
C VAL A 25 -0.85 -14.05 54.95
N ALA A 26 -1.67 -15.10 55.06
CA ALA A 26 -2.60 -15.49 54.00
C ALA A 26 -3.60 -14.37 53.65
N ALA A 27 -4.17 -13.71 54.67
CA ALA A 27 -5.08 -12.59 54.47
C ALA A 27 -4.40 -11.34 53.90
N ALA A 28 -3.12 -11.11 54.20
CA ALA A 28 -2.33 -10.04 53.61
C ALA A 28 -1.97 -10.34 52.14
N ALA A 29 -1.61 -11.59 51.85
CA ALA A 29 -1.27 -12.09 50.52
C ALA A 29 -2.43 -11.92 49.53
N GLU A 30 -3.66 -12.29 49.90
CA GLU A 30 -4.86 -12.08 49.09
C GLU A 30 -5.10 -10.60 48.77
N ARG A 31 -4.98 -9.72 49.77
CA ARG A 31 -5.17 -8.27 49.60
C ARG A 31 -4.10 -7.66 48.70
N LEU A 32 -2.84 -8.04 48.90
CA LEU A 32 -1.72 -7.59 48.08
C LEU A 32 -1.83 -8.08 46.64
N GLY A 33 -2.19 -9.35 46.44
CA GLY A 33 -2.36 -9.94 45.11
C GLY A 33 -3.42 -9.21 44.29
N ALA A 34 -4.54 -8.83 44.90
CA ALA A 34 -5.56 -8.01 44.24
C ALA A 34 -5.10 -6.56 44.00
N ALA A 35 -4.35 -5.97 44.94
CA ALA A 35 -3.91 -4.58 44.85
C ALA A 35 -2.79 -4.35 43.82
N ILE A 36 -1.91 -5.34 43.61
CA ILE A 36 -0.74 -5.21 42.73
C ILE A 36 -1.06 -5.53 41.27
N GLU A 37 -2.19 -6.18 40.99
CA GLU A 37 -2.56 -6.63 39.64
C GLU A 37 -2.52 -5.51 38.58
N PRO A 38 -3.03 -4.29 38.81
CA PRO A 38 -2.94 -3.20 37.84
C PRO A 38 -1.48 -2.76 37.58
N ALA A 39 -0.65 -2.73 38.62
CA ALA A 39 0.75 -2.34 38.52
C ALA A 39 1.58 -3.42 37.80
N ALA A 40 1.33 -4.69 38.09
CA ALA A 40 1.96 -5.82 37.41
C ALA A 40 1.60 -5.85 35.92
N ARG A 41 0.34 -5.57 35.58
CA ARG A 41 -0.10 -5.45 34.19
C ARG A 41 0.64 -4.32 33.45
N LEU A 42 0.75 -3.15 34.07
CA LEU A 42 1.48 -2.03 33.49
C LEU A 42 2.96 -2.37 33.25
N ALA A 43 3.63 -2.97 34.24
CA ALA A 43 5.03 -3.36 34.14
C ALA A 43 5.27 -4.39 33.03
N LEU A 44 4.37 -5.36 32.88
CA LEU A 44 4.45 -6.34 31.79
C LEU A 44 4.26 -5.69 30.41
N MET A 45 3.34 -4.75 30.29
CA MET A 45 3.13 -4.01 29.03
C MET A 45 4.37 -3.18 28.66
N GLU A 46 4.98 -2.50 29.65
CA GLU A 46 6.22 -1.74 29.44
C GLU A 46 7.37 -2.66 29.02
N ALA A 47 7.54 -3.80 29.70
CA ALA A 47 8.57 -4.79 29.36
C ALA A 47 8.39 -5.35 27.94
N LEU A 48 7.17 -5.70 27.55
CA LEU A 48 6.87 -6.20 26.20
C LEU A 48 7.08 -5.13 25.12
N SER A 49 6.72 -3.88 25.42
CA SER A 49 6.95 -2.74 24.51
C SER A 49 8.44 -2.50 24.30
N HIS A 50 9.22 -2.56 25.37
CA HIS A 50 10.68 -2.45 25.30
C HIS A 50 11.29 -3.61 24.50
N ALA A 51 10.88 -4.85 24.76
CA ALA A 51 11.34 -6.02 24.02
C ALA A 51 11.01 -5.92 22.52
N ALA A 52 9.83 -5.43 22.15
CA ALA A 52 9.47 -5.22 20.75
C ALA A 52 10.33 -4.15 20.07
N ALA A 53 10.69 -3.08 20.79
CA ALA A 53 11.61 -2.06 20.29
C ALA A 53 13.02 -2.62 20.08
N GLU A 54 13.54 -3.45 21.00
CA GLU A 54 14.83 -4.13 20.84
C GLU A 54 14.82 -5.09 19.64
N ILE A 55 13.75 -5.87 19.47
CA ILE A 55 13.58 -6.78 18.33
C ILE A 55 13.56 -5.98 17.02
N THR A 56 12.79 -4.90 16.97
CA THR A 56 12.72 -4.02 15.79
C THR A 56 14.09 -3.43 15.46
N ALA A 57 14.85 -2.99 16.44
CA ALA A 57 16.20 -2.47 16.24
C ALA A 57 17.19 -3.54 15.71
N ALA A 58 16.98 -4.80 16.05
CA ALA A 58 17.77 -5.92 15.56
C ALA A 58 17.34 -6.42 14.17
N MET A 59 16.19 -6.00 13.66
CA MET A 59 15.67 -6.41 12.36
C MET A 59 16.22 -5.52 11.22
N PRO A 60 16.85 -6.11 10.18
CA PRO A 60 17.36 -5.34 9.03
C PRO A 60 16.25 -4.75 8.15
N ALA A 61 15.08 -5.38 8.13
CA ALA A 61 13.90 -4.94 7.40
C ALA A 61 12.64 -5.50 8.10
N GLY A 62 11.59 -4.68 8.14
CA GLY A 62 10.39 -4.96 8.93
C GLY A 62 10.42 -4.33 10.32
N SER A 63 9.34 -4.49 11.08
CA SER A 63 9.20 -3.99 12.45
C SER A 63 8.24 -4.85 13.27
N VAL A 64 8.39 -4.82 14.60
CA VAL A 64 7.50 -5.45 15.56
C VAL A 64 7.00 -4.38 16.52
N GLU A 65 5.69 -4.15 16.54
CA GLU A 65 5.04 -3.20 17.43
C GLU A 65 4.08 -3.93 18.37
N VAL A 66 3.92 -3.40 19.59
CA VAL A 66 2.89 -3.84 20.53
C VAL A 66 1.82 -2.76 20.61
N ARG A 67 0.57 -3.14 20.41
CA ARG A 67 -0.60 -2.26 20.49
C ARG A 67 -1.54 -2.73 21.58
N LEU A 68 -2.23 -1.79 22.20
CA LEU A 68 -3.29 -2.10 23.15
C LEU A 68 -4.61 -2.23 22.40
N ASP A 69 -5.29 -3.36 22.58
CA ASP A 69 -6.66 -3.58 22.13
C ASP A 69 -7.55 -3.88 23.35
N GLY A 70 -8.22 -2.85 23.85
CA GLY A 70 -8.99 -2.91 25.10
C GLY A 70 -8.10 -3.27 26.29
N ARG A 71 -8.20 -4.53 26.75
CA ARG A 71 -7.44 -5.08 27.89
C ARG A 71 -6.33 -6.04 27.47
N ASP A 72 -6.24 -6.33 26.18
CA ASP A 72 -5.35 -7.31 25.59
C ASP A 72 -4.26 -6.60 24.77
N LEU A 73 -3.12 -7.27 24.58
CA LEU A 73 -2.00 -6.74 23.79
C LEU A 73 -1.93 -7.40 22.42
N ASP A 74 -1.94 -6.63 21.35
CA ASP A 74 -1.78 -7.13 19.98
C ASP A 74 -0.35 -6.89 19.47
N PHE A 75 0.18 -7.86 18.72
CA PHE A 75 1.51 -7.76 18.12
C PHE A 75 1.36 -7.52 16.63
N VAL A 76 1.78 -6.35 16.17
CA VAL A 76 1.80 -6.02 14.76
C VAL A 76 3.21 -6.27 14.25
N VAL A 77 3.34 -7.25 13.35
CA VAL A 77 4.60 -7.59 12.70
C VAL A 77 4.51 -7.16 11.25
N ASP A 78 5.30 -6.15 10.89
CA ASP A 78 5.55 -5.80 9.49
C ASP A 78 6.80 -6.55 9.03
N ALA A 79 6.63 -7.53 8.15
CA ALA A 79 7.76 -8.28 7.58
C ALA A 79 7.88 -7.93 6.10
N PRO A 80 9.09 -7.67 5.57
CA PRO A 80 9.26 -7.45 4.16
C PRO A 80 8.74 -8.67 3.39
N PRO A 81 8.09 -8.47 2.24
CA PRO A 81 7.58 -9.59 1.45
C PRO A 81 8.75 -10.54 1.16
N ALA A 82 8.53 -11.83 1.42
CA ALA A 82 9.53 -12.85 1.14
C ALA A 82 10.00 -12.66 -0.32
N PRO A 83 11.32 -12.75 -0.60
CA PRO A 83 11.78 -12.73 -1.97
C PRO A 83 11.06 -13.87 -2.68
N SER A 84 10.16 -13.51 -3.60
CA SER A 84 9.53 -14.50 -4.46
C SER A 84 10.68 -15.23 -5.13
N VAL A 85 10.86 -16.51 -4.80
CA VAL A 85 11.70 -17.39 -5.60
C VAL A 85 11.08 -17.32 -6.97
N GLN A 86 11.70 -16.53 -7.84
CA GLN A 86 11.34 -16.45 -9.24
C GLN A 86 11.58 -17.88 -9.72
N ALA A 87 10.51 -18.66 -9.85
CA ALA A 87 10.57 -19.95 -10.51
C ALA A 87 11.35 -19.71 -11.81
N PRO A 88 12.36 -20.52 -12.15
CA PRO A 88 13.13 -20.32 -13.37
C PRO A 88 12.11 -20.15 -14.49
N ALA A 89 12.11 -18.97 -15.10
CA ALA A 89 11.18 -18.65 -16.16
C ALA A 89 11.25 -19.80 -17.17
N ALA A 90 10.13 -20.51 -17.34
CA ALA A 90 9.99 -21.40 -18.48
C ALA A 90 10.36 -20.56 -19.72
N PRO A 91 11.27 -21.04 -20.60
CA PRO A 91 11.80 -20.22 -21.68
C PRO A 91 10.62 -19.65 -22.48
N ALA A 92 10.53 -18.33 -22.49
CA ALA A 92 9.50 -17.61 -23.20
C ALA A 92 9.58 -17.97 -24.69
N ALA A 93 8.44 -18.33 -25.27
CA ALA A 93 8.29 -18.36 -26.71
C ALA A 93 8.66 -16.98 -27.29
N PRO A 94 9.37 -16.90 -28.42
CA PRO A 94 9.83 -15.64 -28.97
C PRO A 94 8.67 -14.87 -29.62
N GLY A 95 8.45 -13.64 -29.18
CA GLY A 95 7.59 -12.64 -29.84
C GLY A 95 7.01 -11.65 -28.84
N GLY A 96 7.26 -10.34 -28.90
CA GLY A 96 8.03 -9.54 -29.84
C GLY A 96 8.44 -8.22 -29.18
N ASP A 97 9.54 -7.67 -29.69
CA ASP A 97 10.04 -6.29 -29.60
C ASP A 97 9.65 -5.47 -28.36
N VAL A 98 10.49 -5.59 -27.32
CA VAL A 98 10.64 -4.52 -26.32
C VAL A 98 11.69 -3.55 -26.86
N ASP A 99 11.22 -2.37 -27.26
CA ASP A 99 12.04 -1.23 -27.67
C ASP A 99 12.99 -0.83 -26.52
N PRO A 100 14.29 -0.59 -26.77
CA PRO A 100 15.32 -0.47 -25.76
C PRO A 100 15.37 0.97 -25.22
N ASP A 101 14.54 1.27 -24.23
CA ASP A 101 14.80 2.34 -23.28
C ASP A 101 14.56 1.76 -21.89
N ASP A 102 15.57 1.04 -21.42
CA ASP A 102 15.69 0.39 -20.11
C ASP A 102 15.86 1.47 -19.03
N GLY A 103 14.80 2.27 -18.87
CA GLY A 103 14.60 3.17 -17.75
C GLY A 103 13.91 2.42 -16.63
N SER A 104 14.50 2.45 -15.44
CA SER A 104 13.98 1.85 -14.21
C SER A 104 12.45 1.95 -14.08
N VAL A 105 11.75 0.83 -14.27
CA VAL A 105 10.28 0.78 -14.11
C VAL A 105 9.95 0.96 -12.64
N THR A 106 9.45 2.15 -12.27
CA THR A 106 9.03 2.47 -10.90
C THR A 106 7.60 1.99 -10.67
N ARG A 107 7.37 1.18 -9.62
CA ARG A 107 6.01 0.76 -9.22
C ARG A 107 5.25 1.93 -8.61
N LEU A 108 4.02 2.14 -9.05
CA LEU A 108 3.10 3.18 -8.56
C LEU A 108 1.73 2.57 -8.23
N THR A 109 1.20 2.85 -7.04
CA THR A 109 -0.18 2.50 -6.66
C THR A 109 -1.09 3.71 -6.85
N LEU A 110 -2.03 3.62 -7.80
CA LEU A 110 -2.96 4.70 -8.14
C LEU A 110 -4.36 4.41 -7.60
N ARG A 111 -4.98 5.37 -6.90
CA ARG A 111 -6.38 5.30 -6.49
C ARG A 111 -7.23 6.15 -7.41
N LEU A 112 -8.16 5.52 -8.12
CA LEU A 112 -9.09 6.16 -9.05
C LEU A 112 -10.52 6.06 -8.52
N PRO A 113 -11.35 7.10 -8.67
CA PRO A 113 -12.81 6.95 -8.58
C PRO A 113 -13.32 5.86 -9.53
N ASP A 114 -14.29 5.05 -9.09
CA ASP A 114 -14.78 3.89 -9.85
C ASP A 114 -15.23 4.25 -11.27
N SER A 115 -15.90 5.40 -11.43
CA SER A 115 -16.36 5.89 -12.73
C SER A 115 -15.22 6.14 -13.73
N LEU A 116 -14.04 6.53 -13.24
CA LEU A 116 -12.86 6.75 -14.09
C LEU A 116 -12.17 5.44 -14.46
N LYS A 117 -12.13 4.48 -13.53
CA LYS A 117 -11.58 3.14 -13.80
C LYS A 117 -12.37 2.43 -14.90
N THR A 118 -13.71 2.39 -14.79
CA THR A 118 -14.57 1.73 -15.79
C THR A 118 -14.40 2.33 -17.18
N ARG A 119 -14.31 3.67 -17.28
CA ARG A 119 -14.10 4.34 -18.57
C ARG A 119 -12.73 4.05 -19.18
N ALA A 120 -11.69 3.92 -18.35
CA ALA A 120 -10.35 3.57 -18.81
C ALA A 120 -10.26 2.12 -19.31
N GLU A 121 -10.94 1.18 -18.63
CA GLU A 121 -11.00 -0.23 -19.05
C GLU A 121 -11.69 -0.39 -20.41
N GLU A 122 -12.79 0.34 -20.64
CA GLU A 122 -13.50 0.32 -21.91
C GLU A 122 -12.63 0.84 -23.08
N LEU A 123 -11.92 1.96 -22.87
CA LEU A 123 -11.02 2.51 -23.88
C LEU A 123 -9.80 1.61 -24.14
N ALA A 124 -9.29 0.94 -23.11
CA ALA A 124 -8.21 -0.04 -23.25
C ALA A 124 -8.66 -1.26 -24.07
N ASN A 125 -9.87 -1.78 -23.80
CA ASN A 125 -10.47 -2.88 -24.56
C ASN A 125 -10.70 -2.51 -26.02
N GLN A 126 -11.20 -1.29 -26.31
CA GLN A 126 -11.37 -0.80 -27.68
C GLN A 126 -10.03 -0.67 -28.42
N ALA A 127 -8.96 -0.32 -27.71
CA ALA A 127 -7.61 -0.26 -28.25
C ALA A 127 -6.93 -1.65 -28.35
N GLY A 128 -7.57 -2.73 -27.87
CA GLY A 128 -6.99 -4.07 -27.84
C GLY A 128 -5.75 -4.19 -26.94
N THR A 129 -5.63 -3.32 -25.94
CA THR A 129 -4.47 -3.24 -25.05
C THR A 129 -4.87 -3.48 -23.60
N SER A 130 -3.91 -3.89 -22.76
CA SER A 130 -4.17 -3.97 -21.32
C SER A 130 -4.35 -2.57 -20.73
N LEU A 131 -5.14 -2.46 -19.66
CA LEU A 131 -5.33 -1.19 -18.95
C LEU A 131 -4.00 -0.53 -18.58
N ASN A 132 -3.01 -1.31 -18.13
CA ASN A 132 -1.69 -0.80 -17.78
C ASN A 132 -0.95 -0.23 -18.99
N ALA A 133 -0.95 -0.94 -20.13
CA ALA A 133 -0.31 -0.45 -21.35
C ALA A 133 -1.00 0.81 -21.90
N TRP A 134 -2.33 0.83 -21.85
CA TRP A 134 -3.14 1.98 -22.25
C TRP A 134 -2.84 3.20 -21.38
N LEU A 135 -2.78 3.03 -20.05
CA LEU A 135 -2.44 4.11 -19.10
C LEU A 135 -1.02 4.63 -19.31
N VAL A 136 -0.04 3.75 -19.54
CA VAL A 136 1.35 4.16 -19.81
C VAL A 136 1.43 4.97 -21.11
N SER A 137 0.73 4.56 -22.16
CA SER A 137 0.65 5.31 -23.42
C SER A 137 -0.02 6.68 -23.24
N ALA A 138 -1.13 6.74 -22.50
CA ALA A 138 -1.82 7.99 -22.21
C ALA A 138 -0.94 8.96 -21.41
N VAL A 139 -0.20 8.48 -20.41
CA VAL A 139 0.76 9.29 -19.66
C VAL A 139 1.90 9.75 -20.55
N ARG A 140 2.47 8.85 -21.37
CA ARG A 140 3.55 9.20 -22.32
C ARG A 140 3.11 10.30 -23.30
N GLN A 141 1.88 10.24 -23.80
CA GLN A 141 1.29 11.28 -24.65
C GLN A 141 1.06 12.60 -23.88
N ALA A 142 0.61 12.52 -22.63
CA ALA A 142 0.39 13.70 -21.79
C ALA A 142 1.69 14.40 -21.38
N THR A 143 2.80 13.65 -21.25
CA THR A 143 4.12 14.16 -20.86
C THR A 143 5.04 14.49 -22.05
N ALA A 144 4.63 14.17 -23.27
CA ALA A 144 5.37 14.54 -24.48
C ALA A 144 5.22 16.05 -24.73
N THR A 145 6.13 16.86 -24.17
CA THR A 145 6.10 18.34 -24.24
C THR A 145 6.47 18.92 -25.61
N ASP A 146 6.47 18.13 -26.70
CA ASP A 146 6.77 18.64 -28.05
C ASP A 146 5.86 18.11 -29.15
N THR A 147 4.55 18.08 -28.88
CA THR A 147 3.58 18.08 -29.98
C THR A 147 2.61 19.21 -29.73
N LEU A 148 2.61 20.20 -30.64
CA LEU A 148 1.59 21.23 -30.67
C LEU A 148 0.22 20.56 -30.57
N ARG A 149 -0.49 20.78 -29.46
CA ARG A 149 -1.95 20.64 -29.47
C ARG A 149 -2.48 21.77 -30.34
N VAL A 150 -2.56 21.52 -31.64
CA VAL A 150 -3.39 22.33 -32.52
C VAL A 150 -4.82 21.88 -32.25
N ASP A 151 -5.47 22.54 -31.29
CA ASP A 151 -6.91 22.55 -31.20
C ASP A 151 -7.41 23.37 -32.40
N VAL A 152 -7.59 22.69 -33.54
CA VAL A 152 -8.25 23.32 -34.69
C VAL A 152 -9.73 23.36 -34.36
N ASP A 153 -10.17 24.47 -33.78
CA ASP A 153 -11.58 24.79 -33.64
C ASP A 153 -12.18 25.04 -35.04
N LEU A 154 -12.67 23.97 -35.67
CA LEU A 154 -13.34 23.98 -36.96
C LEU A 154 -14.74 24.62 -36.90
N SER A 155 -15.16 25.17 -35.76
CA SER A 155 -16.48 25.78 -35.56
C SER A 155 -16.60 27.21 -36.11
N SER A 156 -15.49 27.83 -36.55
CA SER A 156 -15.46 29.27 -36.85
C SER A 156 -15.10 29.65 -38.30
N LEU A 157 -15.05 28.70 -39.25
CA LEU A 157 -14.86 29.04 -40.67
C LEU A 157 -16.17 29.56 -41.29
N PRO A 158 -16.25 30.84 -41.70
CA PRO A 158 -17.38 31.32 -42.47
C PRO A 158 -17.22 30.81 -43.91
N PHE A 159 -18.09 29.89 -44.32
CA PHE A 159 -18.27 29.57 -45.74
C PHE A 159 -18.88 30.78 -46.46
N GLY A 160 -18.01 31.68 -46.91
CA GLY A 160 -18.34 32.85 -47.73
C GLY A 160 -17.98 32.61 -49.19
N ALA A 161 -18.99 32.50 -50.03
CA ALA A 161 -18.88 32.48 -51.49
C ALA A 161 -18.14 33.71 -52.02
N GLY A 162 -17.19 33.52 -52.96
CA GLY A 162 -16.39 34.59 -53.54
C GLY A 162 -15.92 34.29 -54.96
N ARG A 163 -16.73 34.72 -55.92
CA ARG A 163 -16.59 34.65 -57.38
C ARG A 163 -15.33 35.42 -57.86
N GLY A 164 -14.48 34.83 -58.71
CA GLY A 164 -13.20 35.45 -59.10
C GLY A 164 -12.56 35.05 -60.44
N LYS A 165 -13.35 35.03 -61.53
CA LYS A 165 -13.00 35.44 -62.92
C LYS A 165 -11.61 35.07 -63.48
N GLY A 166 -11.48 33.87 -64.06
CA GLY A 166 -10.43 33.56 -65.04
C GLY A 166 -10.77 34.11 -66.43
N ARG A 167 -10.04 35.14 -66.90
CA ARG A 167 -10.10 35.64 -68.29
C ARG A 167 -9.10 34.87 -69.15
N ARG A 168 -9.61 34.11 -70.12
CA ARG A 168 -8.90 33.61 -71.31
C ARG A 168 -9.29 34.50 -72.51
N GLN A 169 -8.32 34.89 -73.33
CA GLN A 169 -8.42 35.34 -74.75
C GLN A 169 -6.97 35.39 -75.26
N THR A 170 -6.45 34.46 -76.08
CA THR A 170 -6.55 34.25 -77.55
C THR A 170 -5.83 35.28 -78.44
N GLY A 171 -4.73 34.87 -79.09
CA GLY A 171 -4.57 34.89 -80.57
C GLY A 171 -3.90 36.08 -81.30
N TRP A 172 -2.88 35.74 -82.11
CA TRP A 172 -2.29 36.34 -83.35
C TRP A 172 -1.66 37.76 -83.24
N VAL A 173 -0.49 38.07 -83.81
CA VAL A 173 0.12 37.81 -85.15
C VAL A 173 1.59 37.40 -85.02
#